data_AF-A0AAD1YAM0-F1
#
_entry.id   AF-A0AAD1YAM0-F1
#
_cell.length_a   1.000
_cell.length_b   1.000
_cell.length_c   1.000
_cell.angle_alpha   90.00
_cell.angle_beta   90.00
_cell.angle_gamma   90.00
#
_symmetry.space_group_name_H-M   'P 1'
#
loop_
_entity.id
_entity.type
_entity.pdbx_description
1 polymer ?
#
loop_
_entity_poly.entity_id
_entity_poly.type
_entity_poly.pdbx_seq_one_letter_code
_entity_poly.pdbx_strand_id
1 'polypeptide(L)' 'MKKYLWLAVTPDEYELPMVVEDSSYKLAKALGIHQGSIAKAMVKGYSGRNKGRKIVKVEI' A
#
# COMPACT_ATOMS: atom_id res chain seq x y z
N MET A 1 -20.08 -9.48 0.32
CA MET A 1 -19.17 -8.42 0.79
C MET A 1 -17.91 -8.50 -0.03
N LYS A 2 -17.47 -7.40 -0.65
CA LYS A 2 -16.20 -7.33 -1.39
C LYS A 2 -15.04 -7.43 -0.38
N LYS A 3 -14.06 -8.28 -0.63
CA LYS A 3 -12.83 -8.35 0.19
C LYS A 3 -11.75 -7.52 -0.49
N TYR A 4 -10.85 -6.96 0.30
CA TYR A 4 -9.76 -6.14 -0.21
C TYR A 4 -8.44 -6.54 0.43
N LEU A 5 -7.38 -6.52 -0.36
CA LEU A 5 -6.01 -6.57 0.10
C LEU A 5 -5.36 -5.19 -0.04
N TRP A 6 -4.53 -4.86 0.93
CA TRP A 6 -3.72 -3.67 0.99
C TRP A 6 -2.26 -4.09 0.81
N LEU A 7 -1.64 -3.59 -0.25
CA LEU A 7 -0.29 -3.96 -0.64
C LEU A 7 0.64 -2.76 -0.60
N ALA A 8 1.85 -2.99 -0.12
CA ALA A 8 3.00 -2.19 -0.51
C ALA A 8 3.73 -2.94 -1.62
N VAL A 9 3.94 -2.28 -2.74
CA VAL A 9 4.60 -2.85 -3.93
C VAL A 9 5.84 -2.04 -4.29
N THR A 10 6.75 -2.63 -5.06
CA THR A 10 7.90 -1.89 -5.59
C THR A 10 7.43 -0.75 -6.52
N PRO A 11 8.13 0.39 -6.56
CA PRO A 11 7.75 1.54 -7.37
C PRO A 11 8.31 1.45 -8.81
N ASP A 12 8.34 0.25 -9.37
CA ASP A 12 8.76 -0.07 -10.73
C ASP A 12 7.57 -0.57 -11.56
N GLU A 13 7.81 -0.90 -12.83
CA GLU A 13 6.76 -1.36 -13.75
C GLU A 13 6.15 -2.73 -13.37
N TYR A 14 6.84 -3.52 -12.55
CA TYR A 14 6.42 -4.86 -12.17
C TYR A 14 5.58 -4.86 -10.89
N GLU A 15 5.58 -3.77 -10.12
CA GLU A 15 4.81 -3.58 -8.89
C GLU A 15 4.85 -4.83 -7.98
N LEU A 16 6.06 -5.34 -7.72
CA LEU A 16 6.24 -6.59 -6.99
C LEU A 16 5.78 -6.42 -5.54
N PRO A 17 4.98 -7.37 -4.99
CA PRO A 17 4.45 -7.27 -3.65
C PRO A 17 5.56 -7.39 -2.61
N MET A 18 5.69 -6.38 -1.76
CA MET A 18 6.63 -6.37 -0.63
C MET A 18 5.93 -6.75 0.68
N VAL A 19 4.73 -6.22 0.90
CA VAL A 19 3.90 -6.50 2.09
C VAL A 19 2.44 -6.57 1.66
N VAL A 20 1.72 -7.57 2.14
CA VAL A 20 0.30 -7.80 1.82
C VAL A 20 -0.48 -7.97 3.11
N GLU A 21 -1.54 -7.19 3.29
CA GLU A 21 -2.36 -7.19 4.50
C GLU A 21 -3.85 -7.04 4.17
N ASP A 22 -4.70 -7.44 5.12
CA ASP A 22 -6.17 -7.34 4.97
C ASP A 22 -6.74 -5.94 5.24
N SER A 23 -5.92 -5.05 5.79
CA SER A 23 -6.36 -3.73 6.24
C SER A 23 -5.24 -2.70 6.16
N SER A 24 -5.64 -1.44 5.96
CA SER A 24 -4.70 -0.32 5.93
C SER A 24 -3.95 -0.13 7.24
N TYR A 25 -4.57 -0.46 8.38
CA TYR A 25 -3.94 -0.38 9.70
C TYR A 25 -2.80 -1.41 9.84
N LYS A 26 -3.06 -2.68 9.51
CA LYS A 26 -2.02 -3.72 9.56
C LYS A 26 -0.88 -3.42 8.60
N LEU A 27 -1.19 -2.94 7.39
CA LEU A 27 -0.17 -2.50 6.44
C LEU A 27 0.70 -1.36 7.00
N ALA A 28 0.09 -0.39 7.69
CA ALA A 28 0.85 0.71 8.31
C ALA A 28 1.79 0.21 9.40
N LYS A 29 1.29 -0.70 10.25
CA LYS A 29 2.07 -1.32 11.32
C LYS A 29 3.23 -2.13 10.77
N ALA A 30 3.00 -2.95 9.74
CA ALA A 30 4.04 -3.74 9.08
C ALA A 30 5.12 -2.85 8.44
N LEU A 31 4.74 -1.68 7.94
CA LEU A 31 5.66 -0.72 7.31
C LEU A 31 6.26 0.30 8.29
N GLY A 32 5.92 0.23 9.58
CA GLY A 32 6.41 1.17 10.59
C GLY A 32 6.00 2.63 10.36
N ILE A 33 4.85 2.88 9.73
CA ILE A 33 4.37 4.23 9.41
C ILE A 33 2.96 4.51 9.94
N HIS A 34 2.60 5.79 10.01
CA HIS A 34 1.25 6.21 10.38
C HIS A 34 0.21 5.81 9.32
N GLN A 35 -0.95 5.31 9.75
CA GLN A 35 -2.05 4.89 8.86
C GLN A 35 -2.50 6.02 7.92
N GLY A 36 -2.50 7.27 8.39
CA GLY A 36 -2.82 8.43 7.57
C GLY A 36 -1.92 8.61 6.33
N SER A 37 -0.67 8.13 6.39
CA SER A 37 0.24 8.15 5.23
C SER A 37 -0.21 7.17 4.14
N ILE A 38 -0.79 6.03 4.50
CA ILE A 38 -1.37 5.06 3.56
C ILE A 38 -2.61 5.66 2.89
N ALA A 39 -3.52 6.22 3.69
CA ALA A 39 -4.73 6.85 3.18
C ALA A 39 -4.40 7.99 2.21
N LYS A 40 -3.44 8.86 2.58
CA LYS A 40 -2.96 9.94 1.72
C LYS A 40 -2.34 9.43 0.42
N ALA A 41 -1.55 8.37 0.47
CA ALA A 41 -0.93 7.77 -0.71
C ALA A 41 -1.97 7.23 -1.70
N MET A 42 -3.03 6.58 -1.20
CA MET A 42 -4.14 6.10 -2.02
C MET A 42 -4.92 7.25 -2.65
N VAL A 43 -5.32 8.25 -1.87
CA VAL A 43 -6.13 9.39 -2.37
C VAL A 43 -5.36 10.23 -3.38
N LYS A 44 -4.04 10.40 -3.19
CA LYS A 44 -3.19 11.21 -4.07
C LYS A 44 -2.55 10.41 -5.21
N GLY A 45 -2.70 9.08 -5.23
CA GLY A 45 -2.13 8.23 -6.28
C GLY A 45 -0.61 8.31 -6.37
N TYR A 46 0.09 8.33 -5.22
CA TYR A 46 1.55 8.47 -5.23
C TYR A 46 2.24 7.30 -5.93
N SER A 47 3.21 7.61 -6.81
CA SER A 47 4.00 6.61 -7.54
C SER A 47 4.94 5.79 -6.64
N GLY A 48 5.20 6.23 -5.42
CA GLY A 48 6.04 5.52 -4.47
C GLY A 48 7.56 5.68 -4.68
N ARG A 49 8.01 6.31 -5.77
CA ARG A 49 9.43 6.49 -6.12
C ARG A 49 10.28 7.06 -4.98
N ASN A 50 9.82 8.12 -4.33
CA ASN A 50 10.56 8.78 -3.25
C ASN A 50 10.58 7.99 -1.93
N LYS A 51 9.73 6.97 -1.79
CA LYS A 51 9.59 6.17 -0.56
C LYS A 51 10.01 4.72 -0.76
N GLY A 52 10.45 4.36 -1.97
CA GLY A 52 10.80 2.98 -2.32
C GLY A 52 9.63 2.01 -2.34
N ARG A 53 8.37 2.50 -2.27
CA ARG A 53 7.16 1.67 -2.29
C ARG A 53 5.92 2.44 -2.73
N LYS A 54 5.09 1.80 -3.53
CA LYS A 54 3.74 2.27 -3.89
C LYS A 54 2.72 1.53 -3.05
N ILE A 55 1.60 2.19 -2.73
CA ILE A 55 0.47 1.56 -2.02
C ILE A 55 -0.61 1.24 -3.03
N VAL A 56 -1.10 0.00 -3.00
CA VAL A 56 -2.15 -0.50 -3.88
C VAL A 56 -3.24 -1.16 -3.04
N LYS A 57 -4.49 -1.00 -3.47
CA LYS A 57 -5.65 -1.69 -2.89
C LYS A 57 -6.28 -2.56 -3.98
N VAL A 58 -6.35 -3.86 -3.74
CA VAL A 58 -6.84 -4.85 -4.72
C VAL A 58 -8.11 -5.50 -4.19
N GLU A 59 -9.12 -5.66 -5.02
CA GLU A 59 -10.36 -6.41 -4.70
C GLU A 59 -10.13 -7.91 -4.93
N ILE A 60 -10.63 -8.74 -4.01
CA ILE A 60 -10.61 -10.22 -4.04
C ILE A 60 -12.01 -10.79 -3.84
#